data_AF-A0A5J4XUQ3-F1
#
_entry.id   AF-A0A5J4XUQ3-F1
#
_cell.length_a   1.000
_cell.length_b   1.000
_cell.length_c   1.000
_cell.angle_alpha   90.00
_cell.angle_beta   90.00
_cell.angle_gamma   90.00
#
_symmetry.space_group_name_H-M   'P 1'
#
loop_
_entity.id
_entity.type
_entity.pdbx_description
1 polymer ?
#
loop_
_entity_poly.entity_id
_entity_poly.type
_entity_poly.pdbx_seq_one_letter_code
_entity_poly.pdbx_strand_id
1 'polypeptide(L)' 'MGKGPLEVFKFGCYIAIPIFMTAAFVTNPDRLAAIIKNRAYVVYPPEAERPPNFEELVELRRKGKKE' A
#
# COMPACT_ATOMS: atom_id res chain seq x y z
N MET A 1 0.51 20.08 -45.37
CA MET A 1 0.72 18.70 -44.87
C MET A 1 -0.12 18.54 -43.60
N GLY A 2 -1.10 17.63 -43.63
CA GLY A 2 -2.22 17.59 -42.68
C GLY A 2 -1.84 17.13 -41.27
N LYS A 3 -2.49 17.70 -40.26
CA LYS A 3 -2.28 17.44 -38.82
C LYS A 3 -2.77 16.05 -38.33
N GLY A 4 -3.43 15.28 -39.19
CA GLY A 4 -4.12 14.03 -38.84
C GLY A 4 -3.23 12.92 -38.24
N PRO A 5 -2.08 12.56 -38.83
CA PRO A 5 -1.26 11.46 -38.31
C PRO A 5 -0.71 11.71 -36.90
N LEU A 6 -0.34 12.95 -36.60
CA LEU A 6 0.21 13.32 -35.30
C LEU A 6 -0.88 13.33 -34.21
N GLU A 7 -2.09 13.74 -34.56
CA GLU A 7 -3.24 13.74 -33.65
C GLU A 7 -3.68 12.30 -33.33
N VAL A 8 -3.73 11.41 -34.34
CA VAL A 8 -4.01 9.98 -34.13
C VAL A 8 -2.94 9.31 -33.27
N PHE A 9 -1.67 9.63 -33.48
CA PHE A 9 -0.58 9.10 -32.63
C PHE A 9 -0.72 9.55 -31.18
N LYS A 10 -0.96 10.85 -30.94
CA LYS A 10 -1.16 11.38 -29.58
C LYS A 10 -2.34 10.72 -28.88
N PHE A 11 -3.46 10.58 -29.59
CA PHE A 11 -4.65 9.91 -29.07
C PHE A 11 -4.38 8.43 -28.77
N GLY A 12 -3.68 7.75 -29.68
CA GLY A 12 -3.23 6.37 -29.49
C GLY A 12 -2.38 6.22 -28.24
N CYS A 13 -1.37 7.07 -28.03
CA CYS A 13 -0.54 7.05 -26.83
C CYS A 13 -1.36 7.31 -25.55
N TYR A 14 -2.30 8.27 -25.60
CA TYR A 14 -3.13 8.63 -24.45
C TYR A 14 -3.97 7.45 -23.94
N ILE A 15 -4.44 6.59 -24.84
CA ILE A 15 -5.24 5.41 -24.48
C ILE A 15 -4.37 4.18 -24.24
N ALA A 16 -3.39 3.93 -25.11
CA ALA A 16 -2.59 2.71 -25.06
C ALA A 16 -1.70 2.64 -23.81
N ILE A 17 -1.09 3.76 -23.40
CA ILE A 17 -0.15 3.77 -22.27
C ILE A 17 -0.86 3.38 -20.95
N PRO A 18 -1.99 3.99 -20.53
CA PRO A 18 -2.68 3.59 -19.32
C PRO A 18 -3.20 2.14 -19.35
N ILE A 19 -3.75 1.69 -20.48
CA ILE A 19 -4.25 0.32 -20.64
C ILE A 19 -3.11 -0.68 -20.49
N PHE A 20 -2.01 -0.44 -21.20
CA PHE A 20 -0.83 -1.29 -21.13
C PHE A 20 -0.24 -1.33 -19.73
N MET A 21 -0.09 -0.17 -19.08
CA MET A 21 0.43 -0.07 -17.72
C MET A 21 -0.46 -0.83 -16.72
N THR A 22 -1.78 -0.70 -16.84
CA THR A 22 -2.74 -1.45 -16.02
C THR A 22 -2.56 -2.95 -16.24
N ALA A 23 -2.55 -3.42 -17.49
CA ALA A 23 -2.40 -4.83 -17.81
C ALA A 23 -1.04 -5.41 -17.35
N ALA A 24 0.06 -4.67 -17.50
CA ALA A 24 1.40 -5.14 -17.18
C ALA A 24 1.65 -5.23 -15.66
N PHE A 25 1.11 -4.30 -14.88
CA PHE A 25 1.44 -4.19 -13.45
C PHE A 25 0.33 -4.69 -12.52
N VAL A 26 -0.94 -4.57 -12.88
CA VAL A 26 -2.07 -4.93 -11.99
C VAL A 26 -2.38 -6.44 -12.02
N THR A 27 -2.05 -7.12 -13.12
CA THR A 27 -2.33 -8.56 -13.27
C THR A 27 -1.53 -9.46 -12.32
N ASN A 28 -0.48 -8.92 -11.68
CA ASN A 28 0.32 -9.66 -10.70
C ASN A 28 0.36 -8.91 -9.35
N PRO A 29 -0.36 -9.41 -8.33
CA PRO A 29 -0.50 -8.71 -7.06
C PRO A 29 0.83 -8.56 -6.31
N ASP A 30 1.76 -9.52 -6.45
CA ASP A 30 3.06 -9.47 -5.77
C ASP A 30 3.95 -8.36 -6.34
N ARG A 31 3.98 -8.22 -7.68
CA ARG A 31 4.72 -7.14 -8.35
C ARG A 31 4.13 -5.77 -8.03
N LEU A 32 2.80 -5.66 -8.01
CA LEU A 32 2.10 -4.44 -7.64
C LEU A 32 2.42 -4.03 -6.19
N ALA A 33 2.33 -4.98 -5.24
CA ALA A 33 2.65 -4.74 -3.85
C ALA A 33 4.11 -4.31 -3.64
N ALA A 34 5.06 -4.89 -4.39
CA ALA A 34 6.46 -4.49 -4.35
C ALA A 34 6.67 -3.04 -4.82
N ILE A 35 6.00 -2.62 -5.91
CA ILE A 35 6.06 -1.24 -6.41
C ILE A 35 5.47 -0.25 -5.39
N ILE A 36 4.33 -0.60 -4.79
CA ILE A 36 3.67 0.23 -3.76
C ILE A 36 4.58 0.39 -2.54
N LYS A 37 5.17 -0.70 -2.04
CA LYS A 37 6.08 -0.67 -0.88
C LYS A 37 7.32 0.18 -1.12
N ASN A 38 7.90 0.13 -2.32
CA ASN A 38 9.08 0.94 -2.68
C ASN A 38 8.78 2.46 -2.74
N ARG A 39 7.51 2.86 -2.81
CA ARG A 39 7.08 4.27 -2.89
C ARG A 39 6.18 4.68 -1.73
N ALA A 40 6.00 3.84 -0.71
CA ALA A 40 5.10 4.10 0.40
C ALA A 40 5.61 5.28 1.24
N TYR A 41 4.91 6.42 1.16
CA TYR A 41 5.20 7.63 1.92
C TYR A 41 4.57 7.62 3.32
N VAL A 42 3.61 6.73 3.56
CA VAL A 42 2.92 6.60 4.85
C VAL A 42 3.65 5.58 5.69
N VAL A 43 4.49 6.08 6.61
CA VAL A 43 5.08 5.26 7.67
C VAL A 43 4.12 5.29 8.85
N TYR A 44 3.43 4.18 9.10
CA TYR A 44 2.71 4.04 10.37
C TYR A 44 3.74 4.01 11.50
N PRO A 45 3.51 4.76 12.59
CA PRO A 45 4.35 4.64 13.78
C PRO A 45 4.32 3.19 14.27
N PRO A 46 5.38 2.73 14.95
CA PRO A 46 5.41 1.41 15.54
C PRO A 46 4.13 1.16 16.35
N GLU A 47 3.52 -0.02 16.19
CA GLU A 47 2.38 -0.40 17.03
C GLU A 47 2.80 -0.23 18.49
N ALA A 48 2.05 0.59 19.23
CA ALA A 48 2.28 0.75 20.66
C ALA A 48 2.15 -0.62 21.35
N GLU A 49 2.85 -0.81 22.47
CA GLU A 49 2.72 -2.03 23.26
C GLU A 49 1.25 -2.35 23.48
N ARG A 50 0.87 -3.56 23.07
CA ARG A 50 -0.51 -4.01 23.19
C ARG A 50 -0.90 -3.88 24.66
N PRO A 51 -2.06 -3.26 24.98
CA PRO A 51 -2.47 -3.15 26.37
C PRO A 51 -2.54 -4.55 27.00
N PRO A 52 -2.14 -4.68 28.28
CA PRO A 52 -2.13 -5.97 28.97
C PRO A 52 -3.51 -6.61 28.93
N ASN A 53 -3.55 -7.93 28.79
CA ASN A 53 -4.80 -8.68 28.78
C ASN A 53 -5.45 -8.63 30.18
N PHE A 54 -6.77 -8.85 30.26
CA PHE A 54 -7.51 -8.81 31.52
C PHE A 54 -6.93 -9.75 32.58
N GLU A 55 -6.44 -10.92 32.15
CA GLU A 55 -5.80 -11.90 33.02
C GLU A 55 -4.46 -11.38 33.59
N GLU A 56 -3.64 -10.73 32.76
CA GLU A 56 -2.40 -10.06 33.19
C GLU A 56 -2.68 -8.90 34.15
N LEU A 57 -3.77 -8.15 33.93
CA LEU A 57 -4.22 -7.11 34.86
C LEU A 57 -4.61 -7.66 36.23
N VAL A 58 -5.25 -8.84 36.25
CA VAL A 58 -5.61 -9.54 37.50
C VAL A 58 -4.36 -10.04 38.21
N GLU A 59 -3.37 -10.55 37.49
CA GLU A 59 -2.09 -10.98 38.06
C GLU A 59 -1.28 -9.81 38.62
N LEU A 60 -1.18 -8.71 37.89
CA LEU A 60 -0.52 -7.47 38.33
C LEU A 60 -1.18 -6.93 39.61
N ARG A 61 -2.52 -6.95 39.67
CA ARG A 61 -3.27 -6.59 40.88
C ARG A 61 -2.99 -7.52 42.06
N ARG A 62 -2.86 -8.83 41.81
CA ARG A 62 -2.55 -9.82 42.85
C ARG A 62 -1.11 -9.70 43.35
N LYS A 63 -0.14 -9.40 42.47
CA LYS A 63 1.26 -9.16 42.82
C LYS A 63 1.42 -7.90 43.66
N GLY A 64 0.84 -6.77 43.24
CA GLY A 64 0.90 -5.50 43.99
C GLY A 64 0.12 -5.47 45.31
N LYS A 65 -0.64 -6.54 45.64
CA LYS A 65 -1.30 -6.72 46.96
C LYS A 65 -0.48 -7.61 47.91
N LYS A 66 0.58 -8.25 47.40
CA LYS A 66 1.48 -9.13 48.16
C LYS A 66 2.79 -8.44 48.56
N GLU A 67 3.11 -7.31 47.92
CA GLU A 67 4.08 -6.32 48.41
C GLU A 67 3.39 -5.37 49.40
#